data_AF-A0A0C1RA00-F1
#
_entry.id   AF-A0A0C1RA00-F1
#
_cell.length_a   1.000
_cell.length_b   1.000
_cell.length_c   1.000
_cell.angle_alpha   90.00
_cell.angle_beta   90.00
_cell.angle_gamma   90.00
#
_symmetry.space_group_name_H-M   'P 1'
#
loop_
_entity.id
_entity.type
_entity.pdbx_description
1 polymer ?
#
loop_
_entity_poly.entity_id
_entity_poly.type
_entity_poly.pdbx_seq_one_letter_code
_entity_poly.pdbx_strand_id
1 'polypeptide(L)'
;MIIAASNQLQKRERKKGIAIFFIFLISLLLSILGLLNLFIILMGPIWCSQTPRSKAYAVEVTQDLAELAPLPKSATHIKTEMKGGAFDRTVVVTFEALKSDIEEWLMASQGTSELVPEKLPDKSLKYSISSGNGGQVALLVLSADKRKVKIQVAYWL
;
A
#
# COMPACT_ATOMS: atom_id res chain seq x y z
N MET A 1 -48.51 -57.94 -3.16
CA MET A 1 -47.09 -57.92 -2.72
C MET A 1 -46.19 -57.07 -3.62
N ILE A 2 -46.35 -57.09 -4.96
CA ILE A 2 -45.52 -56.32 -5.93
C ILE A 2 -45.57 -54.79 -5.73
N ILE A 3 -46.74 -54.22 -5.43
CA ILE A 3 -46.91 -52.76 -5.24
C ILE A 3 -46.10 -52.24 -4.04
N ALA A 4 -46.01 -53.01 -2.95
CA ALA A 4 -45.25 -52.61 -1.76
C ALA A 4 -43.74 -52.56 -2.04
N ALA A 5 -43.21 -53.50 -2.83
CA ALA A 5 -41.80 -53.54 -3.21
C ALA A 5 -41.43 -52.36 -4.13
N SER A 6 -42.30 -52.01 -5.08
CA SER A 6 -42.11 -50.87 -5.99
C SER A 6 -42.05 -49.53 -5.22
N ASN A 7 -42.96 -49.31 -4.27
CA ASN A 7 -42.97 -48.10 -3.44
C ASN A 7 -41.69 -47.94 -2.58
N GLN A 8 -41.13 -49.05 -2.08
CA GLN A 8 -39.89 -49.02 -1.30
C GLN A 8 -38.68 -48.65 -2.17
N LEU A 9 -38.60 -49.17 -3.40
CA LEU A 9 -37.55 -48.83 -4.35
C LEU A 9 -37.61 -47.35 -4.75
N GLN A 10 -38.80 -46.84 -5.07
CA GLN A 10 -38.98 -45.43 -5.44
C GLN A 10 -38.60 -44.49 -4.28
N LYS A 11 -38.94 -44.85 -3.04
CA LYS A 11 -38.54 -44.09 -1.84
C LYS A 11 -37.03 -44.09 -1.62
N ARG A 12 -36.34 -45.19 -1.94
CA ARG A 12 -34.87 -45.29 -1.84
C ARG A 12 -34.17 -44.42 -2.89
N GLU A 13 -34.65 -44.44 -4.13
CA GLU A 13 -34.08 -43.62 -5.21
C GLU A 13 -34.28 -42.12 -4.97
N ARG A 14 -35.46 -41.70 -4.49
CA ARG A 14 -35.71 -40.29 -4.11
C ARG A 14 -34.78 -39.81 -2.99
N LYS A 15 -34.53 -40.65 -1.97
CA LYS A 15 -33.60 -40.31 -0.88
C LYS A 15 -32.16 -40.13 -1.37
N LYS A 16 -31.69 -40.98 -2.30
CA LYS A 16 -30.36 -40.85 -2.91
C LYS A 16 -30.22 -39.55 -3.69
N GLY A 17 -31.22 -39.20 -4.51
CA GLY A 17 -31.22 -37.95 -5.27
C GLY A 17 -31.12 -36.71 -4.39
N ILE A 18 -31.90 -36.68 -3.30
CA ILE A 18 -31.85 -35.59 -2.31
C ILE A 18 -30.46 -35.51 -1.66
N ALA A 19 -29.89 -36.65 -1.25
CA ALA A 19 -28.56 -36.67 -0.62
C ALA A 19 -27.46 -36.16 -1.57
N ILE A 20 -27.48 -36.57 -2.84
CA ILE A 20 -26.53 -36.10 -3.86
C ILE A 20 -26.65 -34.59 -4.05
N PHE A 21 -27.87 -34.06 -4.16
CA PHE A 21 -28.09 -32.61 -4.29
C PHE A 21 -27.48 -31.82 -3.12
N PHE A 22 -27.67 -32.27 -1.88
CA PHE A 22 -27.07 -31.61 -0.71
C PHE A 22 -25.54 -31.68 -0.72
N ILE A 23 -24.95 -32.81 -1.13
CA ILE A 23 -23.49 -32.93 -1.25
C ILE A 23 -22.95 -31.93 -2.27
N PHE A 24 -23.60 -31.77 -3.42
CA PHE A 24 -23.23 -30.75 -4.40
C PHE A 24 -23.37 -29.33 -3.85
N LEU A 25 -24.46 -29.03 -3.13
CA LEU A 25 -24.69 -27.72 -2.53
C LEU A 25 -23.62 -27.37 -1.49
N ILE A 26 -23.26 -28.32 -0.62
CA ILE A 26 -22.20 -28.15 0.38
C ILE A 26 -20.84 -27.95 -0.29
N SER A 27 -20.53 -28.74 -1.31
CA SER A 27 -19.28 -28.61 -2.07
C SER A 27 -19.15 -27.24 -2.75
N LEU A 28 -20.24 -26.75 -3.35
CA LEU A 28 -20.30 -25.43 -3.95
C LEU A 28 -20.09 -24.32 -2.91
N LEU A 29 -20.75 -24.43 -1.75
CA LEU A 29 -20.61 -23.48 -0.65
C LEU A 29 -19.17 -23.42 -0.14
N LEU A 30 -18.53 -24.57 0.08
CA LEU A 30 -17.13 -24.66 0.50
C LEU A 30 -16.17 -24.06 -0.53
N SER A 31 -16.44 -24.28 -1.82
CA SER A 31 -15.66 -23.67 -2.91
C SER A 31 -15.78 -22.15 -2.92
N ILE A 32 -16.99 -21.60 -2.73
CA ILE A 32 -17.21 -20.15 -2.63
C ILE A 32 -16.50 -19.57 -1.41
N LEU A 33 -16.57 -20.23 -0.25
CA LEU A 33 -15.84 -19.82 0.96
C LEU A 33 -14.32 -19.85 0.75
N GLY A 34 -13.81 -20.85 0.04
CA GLY A 34 -12.39 -20.93 -0.31
C GLY A 34 -11.94 -19.76 -1.19
N LEU A 35 -12.73 -19.44 -2.22
CA LEU A 35 -12.46 -18.30 -3.10
C LEU A 35 -12.55 -16.96 -2.37
N LEU A 36 -13.51 -16.80 -1.45
CA LEU A 36 -13.65 -15.58 -0.64
C LEU A 36 -12.44 -15.38 0.28
N ASN A 37 -11.97 -16.44 0.95
CA ASN A 37 -10.76 -16.37 1.78
C ASN A 37 -9.51 -16.02 0.95
N LEU A 38 -9.36 -16.63 -0.23
CA LEU A 38 -8.26 -16.31 -1.14
C LEU A 38 -8.32 -14.84 -1.57
N PHE A 39 -9.51 -14.33 -1.90
CA PHE A 39 -9.71 -12.93 -2.26
C PHE A 39 -9.30 -11.97 -1.13
N ILE A 40 -9.68 -12.28 0.12
CA ILE A 40 -9.30 -11.48 1.29
C ILE A 40 -7.77 -11.46 1.49
N ILE A 41 -7.10 -12.60 1.34
CA ILE A 41 -5.63 -12.70 1.48
C ILE A 41 -4.93 -11.85 0.40
N LEU A 42 -5.44 -11.87 -0.83
CA LEU A 42 -4.85 -11.11 -1.95
C LEU A 42 -5.13 -9.61 -1.86
N MET A 43 -6.33 -9.20 -1.40
CA MET A 43 -6.75 -7.79 -1.39
C MET A 43 -6.50 -7.06 -0.07
N GLY A 44 -6.40 -7.79 1.04
CA GLY A 44 -6.19 -7.23 2.38
C GLY A 44 -5.01 -6.24 2.48
N PRO A 45 -3.82 -6.56 1.91
CA PRO A 45 -2.68 -5.64 1.92
C PRO A 45 -2.96 -4.30 1.22
N ILE A 46 -3.80 -4.32 0.18
CA ILE A 46 -4.14 -3.13 -0.60
C ILE A 46 -5.05 -2.21 0.21
N TRP A 47 -6.05 -2.76 0.92
CA TRP A 47 -7.01 -1.97 1.70
C TRP A 47 -6.42 -1.37 2.98
N CYS A 48 -5.54 -2.08 3.70
CA CYS A 48 -4.92 -1.55 4.92
C CYS A 48 -3.92 -0.42 4.65
N SER A 49 -3.32 -0.36 3.45
CA SER A 49 -2.30 0.63 3.11
C SER A 49 -2.83 2.08 3.05
N GLN A 50 -4.14 2.28 2.87
CA GLN A 50 -4.73 3.60 2.59
C GLN A 50 -5.43 4.30 3.77
N THR A 51 -5.37 3.74 4.98
CA THR A 51 -6.00 4.37 6.14
C THR A 51 -5.41 5.76 6.44
N PRO A 52 -6.18 6.73 6.95
CA PRO A 52 -5.63 8.04 7.32
C PRO A 52 -4.45 7.96 8.30
N ARG A 53 -4.50 7.00 9.23
CA ARG A 53 -3.44 6.77 10.21
C ARG A 53 -2.14 6.28 9.56
N SER A 54 -2.21 5.37 8.59
CA SER A 54 -1.01 4.90 7.88
C SER A 54 -0.39 6.02 7.03
N LYS A 55 -1.21 6.88 6.42
CA LYS A 55 -0.73 8.06 5.69
C LYS A 55 -0.01 9.06 6.59
N ALA A 56 -0.60 9.39 7.74
CA ALA A 56 0.01 10.30 8.71
C ALA A 56 1.35 9.76 9.21
N TYR A 57 1.40 8.48 9.59
CA TYR A 57 2.63 7.82 10.01
C TYR A 57 3.71 7.81 8.91
N ALA A 58 3.34 7.54 7.65
CA ALA A 58 4.29 7.58 6.53
C ALA A 58 4.92 8.97 6.37
N VAL A 59 4.13 10.03 6.49
CA VAL A 59 4.63 11.41 6.39
C VAL A 59 5.53 11.74 7.57
N GLU A 60 5.12 11.41 8.79
CA GLU A 60 5.88 11.66 10.02
C GLU A 60 7.24 10.96 9.99
N VAL A 61 7.27 9.66 9.67
CA VAL A 61 8.52 8.89 9.53
C VAL A 61 9.39 9.46 8.41
N THR A 62 8.79 9.86 7.29
CA THR A 62 9.57 10.45 6.20
C THR A 62 10.19 11.79 6.61
N GLN A 63 9.48 12.60 7.38
CA GLN A 63 9.98 13.89 7.88
C GLN A 63 11.10 13.71 8.88
N ASP A 64 10.94 12.79 9.83
CA ASP A 64 11.93 12.52 10.87
C ASP A 64 13.22 11.95 10.25
N LEU A 65 13.10 10.89 9.45
CA LEU A 65 14.27 10.19 8.91
C LEU A 65 15.03 10.98 7.83
N ALA A 66 14.35 11.87 7.10
CA ALA A 66 14.98 12.73 6.10
C ALA A 66 15.24 14.16 6.61
N GLU A 67 15.05 14.42 7.91
CA GLU A 67 15.22 15.73 8.55
C GLU A 67 14.50 16.86 7.79
N LEU A 68 13.27 16.57 7.34
CA LEU A 68 12.45 17.49 6.57
C LEU A 68 11.52 18.29 7.48
N ALA A 69 11.31 19.56 7.13
CA ALA A 69 10.29 20.38 7.76
C ALA A 69 8.88 19.81 7.49
N PRO A 70 7.86 20.21 8.28
CA PRO A 70 6.46 19.89 8.00
C PRO A 70 6.08 20.20 6.55
N LEU A 71 5.25 19.36 5.93
CA LEU A 71 4.84 19.55 4.53
C LEU A 71 4.24 20.96 4.33
N PRO A 72 4.49 21.61 3.17
CA PRO A 72 3.97 22.94 2.91
C PRO A 72 2.45 22.96 2.97
N LYS A 73 1.86 24.07 3.44
CA LYS A 73 0.40 24.19 3.59
C LYS A 73 -0.38 24.03 2.27
N SER A 74 0.26 24.31 1.13
CA SER A 74 -0.30 24.10 -0.21
C SER A 74 -0.15 22.67 -0.73
N ALA A 75 0.38 21.73 0.07
CA ALA A 75 0.52 20.34 -0.33
C ALA A 75 -0.85 19.72 -0.63
N THR A 76 -0.98 19.20 -1.85
CA THR A 76 -2.16 18.51 -2.38
C THR A 76 -1.74 17.19 -3.01
N HIS A 77 -2.72 16.34 -3.33
CA HIS A 77 -2.52 15.04 -3.94
C HIS A 77 -1.50 14.16 -3.19
N ILE A 78 -1.49 14.25 -1.86
CA ILE A 78 -0.55 13.49 -1.01
C ILE A 78 -0.83 11.99 -1.16
N LYS A 79 0.15 11.27 -1.66
CA LYS A 79 0.16 9.82 -1.81
C LYS A 79 1.30 9.24 -0.97
N THR A 80 1.01 8.19 -0.25
CA THR A 80 1.99 7.47 0.56
C THR A 80 1.97 6.00 0.18
N GLU A 81 3.14 5.42 -0.04
CA GLU A 81 3.31 3.99 -0.27
C GLU A 81 4.33 3.46 0.74
N MET A 82 4.03 2.35 1.38
CA MET A 82 5.01 1.61 2.17
C MET A 82 5.30 0.29 1.45
N LYS A 83 6.58 -0.03 1.29
CA LYS A 83 7.09 -1.24 0.64
C LYS A 83 8.12 -1.89 1.55
N GLY A 84 8.42 -3.16 1.29
CA GLY A 84 9.42 -3.93 2.03
C GLY A 84 8.82 -4.87 3.09
N GLY A 85 9.69 -5.74 3.60
CA GLY A 85 9.34 -6.84 4.51
C GLY A 85 9.34 -6.43 5.98
N ALA A 86 9.57 -7.40 6.87
CA ALA A 86 9.64 -7.15 8.30
C ALA A 86 10.91 -6.41 8.73
N PHE A 87 11.99 -6.50 7.95
CA PHE A 87 13.33 -6.01 8.30
C PHE A 87 13.77 -4.81 7.47
N ASP A 88 13.27 -4.68 6.25
CA ASP A 88 13.54 -3.56 5.35
C ASP A 88 12.23 -2.84 5.04
N ARG A 89 12.18 -1.54 5.33
CA ARG A 89 11.02 -0.70 5.04
C ARG A 89 11.42 0.43 4.13
N THR A 90 10.65 0.62 3.08
CA THR A 90 10.75 1.79 2.20
C THR A 90 9.44 2.54 2.25
N VAL A 91 9.51 3.82 2.59
CA VAL A 91 8.36 4.73 2.56
C VAL A 91 8.55 5.68 1.39
N VAL A 92 7.52 5.82 0.58
CA VAL A 92 7.48 6.77 -0.54
C VAL A 92 6.34 7.74 -0.30
N VAL A 93 6.66 9.03 -0.19
CA VAL A 93 5.68 10.12 -0.09
C VAL A 93 5.76 10.94 -1.36
N THR A 94 4.64 11.18 -2.01
CA THR A 94 4.54 12.06 -3.18
C THR A 94 3.47 13.11 -2.93
N PHE A 95 3.76 14.36 -3.27
CA PHE A 95 2.78 15.45 -3.18
C PHE A 95 3.04 16.50 -4.26
N GLU A 96 2.05 17.36 -4.45
CA GLU A 96 2.14 18.54 -5.31
C GLU A 96 1.91 19.80 -4.48
N ALA A 97 2.66 20.86 -4.76
CA ALA A 97 2.52 22.14 -4.06
C ALA A 97 2.90 23.30 -4.98
N LEU A 98 2.72 24.53 -4.48
CA LEU A 98 3.22 25.72 -5.18
C LEU A 98 4.74 25.72 -5.18
N LYS A 99 5.33 26.20 -6.28
CA LYS A 99 6.78 26.25 -6.44
C LYS A 99 7.45 27.09 -5.33
N SER A 100 6.87 28.24 -5.00
CA SER A 100 7.35 29.10 -3.92
C SER A 100 7.43 28.36 -2.59
N ASP A 101 6.38 27.62 -2.26
CA ASP A 101 6.25 26.92 -0.99
C ASP A 101 7.19 25.72 -0.92
N ILE A 102 7.44 25.04 -2.06
CA ILE A 102 8.45 23.99 -2.14
C ILE A 102 9.86 24.57 -1.93
N GLU A 103 10.17 25.70 -2.55
CA GLU A 103 11.47 26.36 -2.39
C GLU A 103 11.69 26.80 -0.93
N GLU A 104 10.69 27.39 -0.29
CA GLU A 104 10.73 27.74 1.14
C GLU A 104 10.86 26.49 2.03
N TRP A 105 10.07 25.45 1.76
CA TRP A 105 10.10 24.19 2.49
C TRP A 105 11.46 23.49 2.39
N LEU A 106 12.11 23.49 1.22
CA LEU A 106 13.45 22.92 1.03
C LEU A 106 14.52 23.71 1.80
N MET A 107 14.38 25.03 1.91
CA MET A 107 15.30 25.87 2.71
C MET A 107 15.08 25.67 4.22
N ALA A 108 13.84 25.42 4.65
CA ALA A 108 13.51 25.15 6.04
C ALA A 108 13.86 23.72 6.49
N SER A 109 14.05 22.80 5.55
CA SER A 109 14.37 21.40 5.81
C SER A 109 15.87 21.22 5.98
N GLN A 110 16.31 20.85 7.19
CA GLN A 110 17.72 20.62 7.52
C GLN A 110 18.37 19.60 6.59
N GLY A 111 17.65 18.53 6.25
CA GLY A 111 18.13 17.49 5.34
C GLY A 111 18.40 17.96 3.91
N THR A 112 17.93 19.14 3.49
CA THR A 112 18.13 19.66 2.12
C THR A 112 18.77 21.04 2.05
N SER A 113 18.78 21.82 3.12
CA SER A 113 19.19 23.24 3.11
C SER A 113 20.64 23.46 2.65
N GLU A 114 21.53 22.51 2.94
CA GLU A 114 22.96 22.59 2.59
C GLU A 114 23.34 21.69 1.40
N LEU A 115 22.38 20.95 0.83
CA LEU A 115 22.65 20.01 -0.24
C LEU A 115 22.58 20.67 -1.60
N VAL A 116 23.59 20.37 -2.44
CA VAL A 116 23.55 20.70 -3.87
C VAL A 116 22.82 19.58 -4.60
N PRO A 117 21.66 19.85 -5.24
CA PRO A 117 20.94 18.81 -5.97
C PRO A 117 21.71 18.33 -7.20
N GLU A 118 21.64 17.03 -7.44
CA GLU A 118 22.03 16.39 -8.69
C GLU A 118 20.96 16.67 -9.76
N LYS A 119 21.35 17.19 -10.92
CA LYS A 119 20.43 17.41 -12.04
C LYS A 119 20.32 16.16 -12.88
N LEU A 120 19.11 15.63 -13.02
CA LEU A 120 18.82 14.43 -13.80
C LEU A 120 18.56 14.75 -15.29
N PRO A 121 18.62 13.75 -16.21
CA PRO A 121 18.44 13.96 -17.64
C PRO A 121 17.08 14.57 -18.05
N ASP A 122 16.05 14.32 -17.25
CA ASP A 122 14.69 14.86 -17.44
C ASP A 122 14.51 16.29 -16.87
N LYS A 123 15.61 16.92 -16.44
CA LYS A 123 15.66 18.23 -15.75
C LYS A 123 15.05 18.23 -14.35
N SER A 124 14.72 17.07 -13.78
CA SER A 124 14.40 16.97 -12.35
C SER A 124 15.66 17.16 -11.49
N LEU A 125 15.44 17.49 -10.23
CA LEU A 125 16.49 17.70 -9.24
C LEU A 125 16.40 16.59 -8.19
N LYS A 126 17.51 15.92 -7.92
CA LYS A 126 17.62 14.86 -6.94
C LYS A 126 18.50 15.30 -5.78
N TYR A 127 17.98 15.17 -4.56
CA TYR A 127 18.71 15.40 -3.33
C TYR A 127 18.93 14.05 -2.66
N SER A 128 20.18 13.71 -2.41
CA SER A 128 20.57 12.51 -1.66
C SER A 128 20.82 12.92 -0.21
N ILE A 129 19.86 12.62 0.65
CA ILE A 129 19.86 12.98 2.06
C ILE A 129 20.42 11.77 2.83
N SER A 130 21.55 11.97 3.49
CA SER A 130 22.14 10.97 4.38
C SER A 130 21.69 11.27 5.80
N SER A 131 20.79 10.46 6.36
CA SER A 131 20.39 10.61 7.77
C SER A 131 21.61 10.38 8.68
N GLY A 132 21.80 11.21 9.71
CA GLY A 132 22.93 11.07 10.63
C GLY A 132 22.97 9.74 11.41
N ASN A 133 21.86 8.99 11.45
CA ASN A 133 21.66 7.82 12.32
C ASN A 133 21.98 6.46 11.65
N GLY A 134 23.07 6.36 10.89
CA GLY A 134 23.77 5.09 10.70
C GLY A 134 23.09 4.05 9.79
N GLY A 135 22.62 4.45 8.61
CA GLY A 135 22.37 3.51 7.51
C GLY A 135 21.19 3.85 6.59
N GLN A 136 20.34 4.78 6.97
CA GLN A 136 19.15 5.09 6.18
C GLN A 136 19.51 6.03 5.03
N VAL A 137 18.88 5.80 3.87
CA VAL A 137 19.06 6.64 2.69
C VAL A 137 17.72 7.25 2.34
N ALA A 138 17.69 8.58 2.30
CA ALA A 138 16.55 9.34 1.84
C ALA A 138 16.88 10.00 0.50
N LEU A 139 15.98 9.83 -0.47
CA LEU A 139 16.07 10.43 -1.79
C LEU A 139 14.86 11.34 -1.98
N LEU A 140 15.11 12.60 -2.29
CA LEU A 140 14.08 13.54 -2.69
C LEU A 140 14.28 13.88 -4.16
N VAL A 141 13.24 13.71 -4.96
CA VAL A 141 13.21 14.08 -6.37
C VAL A 141 12.15 15.16 -6.57
N LEU A 142 12.59 16.30 -7.07
CA LEU A 142 11.77 17.44 -7.45
C LEU A 142 11.62 17.48 -8.97
N SER A 143 10.39 17.50 -9.46
CA SER A 143 10.11 17.55 -10.90
C SER A 143 10.69 18.81 -11.58
N ALA A 144 10.86 18.77 -12.90
CA ALA A 144 11.41 19.88 -13.68
C ALA A 144 10.61 21.19 -13.59
N ASP A 145 9.28 21.10 -13.41
CA ASP A 145 8.40 22.25 -13.18
C ASP A 145 8.41 22.74 -11.73
N LYS A 146 9.12 22.03 -10.84
CA LYS A 146 9.22 22.26 -9.39
C LYS A 146 7.88 22.29 -8.66
N ARG A 147 6.90 21.50 -9.11
CA ARG A 147 5.58 21.42 -8.46
C ARG A 147 5.31 20.09 -7.79
N LYS A 148 6.05 19.04 -8.15
CA LYS A 148 5.85 17.69 -7.65
C LYS A 148 7.10 17.21 -6.95
N VAL A 149 6.92 16.72 -5.73
CA VAL A 149 7.98 16.19 -4.89
C VAL A 149 7.70 14.71 -4.67
N LYS A 150 8.74 13.88 -4.84
CA LYS A 150 8.75 12.47 -4.45
C LYS A 150 9.88 12.26 -3.45
N ILE A 151 9.54 11.84 -2.26
CA ILE A 151 10.47 11.48 -1.20
C ILE A 151 10.43 9.96 -1.05
N GLN A 152 11.59 9.33 -0.99
CA GLN A 152 11.75 7.90 -0.76
C GLN A 152 12.76 7.71 0.35
N VAL A 153 12.35 7.08 1.45
CA VAL A 153 13.21 6.77 2.58
C VAL A 153 13.25 5.27 2.76
N ALA A 154 14.45 4.69 2.80
CA ALA A 154 14.66 3.29 3.15
C ALA A 154 15.32 3.20 4.53
N TYR A 155 14.74 2.40 5.42
CA TYR A 155 15.25 2.17 6.77
C TYR A 155 15.09 0.70 7.18
N TRP A 156 15.87 0.28 8.17
CA TRP A 156 15.78 -1.04 8.80
C TRP A 156 15.18 -0.91 10.20
N LEU A 157 14.39 -1.91 10.59
CA LEU A 157 13.80 -2.07 11.92
C LEU A 157 14.57 -3.09 12.75
#